data_AF-A0A532DS58-F1
#
_entry.id   AF-A0A532DS58-F1
#
_cell.length_a   1.000
_cell.length_b   1.000
_cell.length_c   1.000
_cell.angle_alpha   90.00
_cell.angle_beta   90.00
_cell.angle_gamma   90.00
#
_symmetry.space_group_name_H-M   'P 1'
#
loop_
_entity.id
_entity.type
_entity.pdbx_description
1 polymer ?
#
loop_
_entity_poly.entity_id
_entity_poly.type
_entity_poly.pdbx_seq_one_letter_code
_entity_poly.pdbx_strand_id
1 'polypeptide(L)'
;MKAVILAGGLGTRLSEETDLRPKPMIEIGGRPILWHIMKIYSAQGVNEFIICAGYKGYVIKEYFANYFLHMSDVTFDMANNRMEVHH
;
A
#
# COMPACT_ATOMS: atom_id res chain seq x y z
N MET A 1 14.81 8.13 -11.70
CA MET A 1 15.48 6.84 -11.39
C MET A 1 14.41 5.88 -10.91
N LYS A 2 14.45 4.61 -11.35
CA LYS A 2 13.45 3.59 -10.98
C LYS A 2 14.00 2.69 -9.87
N ALA A 3 13.18 2.42 -8.85
CA ALA A 3 13.47 1.40 -7.84
C ALA A 3 12.62 0.15 -8.10
N VAL A 4 13.24 -1.03 -8.02
CA VAL A 4 12.55 -2.31 -8.08
C VAL A 4 12.47 -2.87 -6.66
N ILE A 5 11.26 -3.19 -6.20
CA ILE A 5 11.03 -3.81 -4.88
C ILE A 5 10.49 -5.22 -5.09
N LEU A 6 11.21 -6.21 -4.57
CA LEU A 6 10.77 -7.61 -4.56
C LEU A 6 9.83 -7.83 -3.38
N ALA A 7 8.54 -7.62 -3.61
CA ALA A 7 7.46 -7.76 -2.63
C ALA A 7 6.73 -9.12 -2.76
N GLY A 8 7.46 -10.16 -3.15
CA GLY A 8 6.97 -11.53 -3.28
C GLY A 8 7.34 -12.42 -2.09
N GLY A 9 7.11 -13.72 -2.25
CA GLY A 9 7.37 -14.74 -1.23
C GLY A 9 6.12 -15.18 -0.47
N LEU A 10 6.12 -16.44 -0.04
CA LEU A 10 4.97 -17.09 0.60
C LEU A 10 4.79 -16.72 2.08
N GLY A 11 5.76 -16.05 2.71
CA GLY A 11 5.62 -15.60 4.10
C GLY A 11 5.72 -16.69 5.17
N THR A 12 6.25 -17.87 4.83
CA THR A 12 6.23 -19.09 5.66
C THR A 12 6.96 -18.99 7.00
N ARG A 13 7.73 -17.93 7.26
CA ARG A 13 8.46 -17.70 8.52
C ARG A 13 7.69 -16.84 9.54
N LEU A 14 6.57 -16.23 9.13
CA LEU A 14 5.73 -15.32 9.93
C LEU A 14 4.25 -15.74 9.79
N SER A 15 4.00 -17.06 9.76
CA SER A 15 2.74 -17.66 9.31
C SER A 15 1.49 -17.07 9.96
N GLU A 16 1.50 -16.77 11.26
CA GLU A 16 0.32 -16.29 11.99
C GLU A 16 -0.22 -14.95 11.45
N GLU A 17 0.65 -14.01 11.09
CA GLU A 17 0.26 -12.71 10.50
C GLU A 17 0.15 -12.76 8.97
N THR A 18 0.94 -13.63 8.34
CA THR A 18 1.00 -13.70 6.87
C THR A 18 -0.14 -14.52 6.24
N ASP A 19 -0.84 -15.32 7.04
CA ASP A 19 -2.05 -16.03 6.64
C ASP A 19 -3.22 -15.08 6.36
N LEU A 20 -3.26 -13.91 7.00
CA LEU A 20 -4.26 -12.88 6.73
C LEU A 20 -3.84 -11.98 5.56
N ARG A 21 -2.61 -11.45 5.56
CA ARG A 21 -2.12 -10.49 4.55
C ARG A 21 -0.65 -10.73 4.16
N PRO A 22 -0.23 -10.48 2.91
CA PRO A 22 1.17 -10.66 2.53
C PRO A 22 2.08 -9.74 3.36
N LYS A 23 3.29 -10.21 3.73
CA LYS A 23 4.22 -9.49 4.62
C LYS A 23 4.47 -8.02 4.24
N PRO A 24 4.64 -7.63 2.96
CA PRO A 24 4.78 -6.23 2.57
C PRO A 24 3.60 -5.34 2.98
N MET A 25 2.44 -5.94 3.25
CA MET A 25 1.18 -5.27 3.61
C MET A 25 0.87 -5.31 5.11
N ILE A 26 1.74 -5.89 5.94
CA ILE A 26 1.65 -5.74 7.40
C ILE A 26 1.80 -4.27 7.75
N GLU A 27 0.96 -3.78 8.65
CA GLU A 27 0.91 -2.37 9.03
C GLU A 27 1.87 -2.07 10.19
N ILE A 28 2.52 -0.91 10.10
CA ILE A 28 3.28 -0.28 11.19
C ILE A 28 2.75 1.14 11.30
N GLY A 29 2.20 1.52 12.46
CA GLY A 29 1.58 2.84 12.64
C GLY A 29 0.43 3.12 11.65
N GLY A 30 -0.40 2.12 11.36
CA GLY A 30 -1.55 2.22 10.45
C GLY A 30 -1.22 2.27 8.95
N ARG A 31 0.04 2.04 8.56
CA ARG A 31 0.46 2.03 7.14
C ARG A 31 1.32 0.80 6.82
N PRO A 32 1.16 0.19 5.63
CA PRO A 32 1.94 -0.97 5.21
C PRO A 32 3.47 -0.77 5.27
N ILE A 33 4.22 -1.83 5.58
CA ILE A 33 5.70 -1.83 5.47
C ILE A 33 6.15 -1.34 4.08
N LEU A 34 5.50 -1.81 3.01
CA LEU A 34 5.81 -1.41 1.64
C LEU A 34 5.65 0.11 1.43
N TRP A 35 4.63 0.71 2.06
CA TRP A 35 4.42 2.15 2.03
C TRP A 35 5.59 2.91 2.68
N HIS A 36 6.02 2.46 3.86
CA HIS A 36 7.16 3.07 4.57
C HIS A 36 8.44 3.03 3.73
N ILE A 37 8.75 1.89 3.11
CA ILE A 37 9.92 1.74 2.23
C ILE A 37 9.83 2.74 1.07
N MET A 38 8.68 2.82 0.39
CA MET A 38 8.49 3.75 -0.72
C MET A 38 8.64 5.21 -0.28
N LYS A 39 8.13 5.59 0.90
CA LYS A 39 8.29 6.95 1.42
C LYS A 39 9.72 7.31 1.76
N ILE A 40 10.50 6.37 2.30
CA ILE A 40 11.94 6.57 2.57
C ILE A 40 12.68 6.87 1.26
N TYR A 41 12.43 6.08 0.21
CA TYR A 41 13.04 6.28 -1.10
C TYR A 41 12.57 7.57 -1.79
N SER A 42 11.27 7.88 -1.67
CA SER A 42 10.69 9.12 -2.20
C SER A 42 11.27 10.37 -1.54
N ALA A 43 11.57 10.33 -0.24
CA ALA A 43 12.27 11.41 0.47
C ALA A 43 13.70 11.65 -0.07
N GLN A 44 14.28 10.67 -0.75
CA GLN A 44 15.59 10.76 -1.43
C GLN A 44 15.45 11.02 -2.95
N GLY A 45 14.25 11.38 -3.43
CA GLY A 45 13.99 11.72 -4.84
C GLY A 45 13.66 10.54 -5.76
N VAL A 46 13.49 9.32 -5.23
CA VAL A 46 13.10 8.14 -6.02
C VAL A 46 11.59 7.96 -5.97
N ASN A 47 10.91 8.30 -7.07
CA ASN A 47 9.44 8.33 -7.13
C ASN A 47 8.83 7.32 -8.12
N GLU A 48 9.66 6.60 -8.88
CA GLU A 48 9.20 5.57 -9.81
C GLU A 48 9.52 4.18 -9.23
N PHE A 49 8.48 3.41 -8.91
CA PHE A 49 8.61 2.09 -8.30
C PHE A 49 8.05 0.99 -9.19
N ILE A 50 8.79 -0.11 -9.33
CA ILE A 50 8.32 -1.35 -9.92
C ILE A 50 8.22 -2.37 -8.79
N ILE A 51 7.00 -2.83 -8.50
CA ILE A 51 6.76 -3.81 -7.44
C ILE A 51 6.60 -5.19 -8.06
N CYS A 52 7.59 -6.06 -7.81
CA CYS A 52 7.51 -7.47 -8.19
C CYS A 52 6.71 -8.21 -7.12
N ALA A 53 5.39 -8.17 -7.24
CA ALA A 53 4.47 -8.84 -6.34
C ALA A 53 4.45 -10.37 -6.56
N GLY A 54 4.19 -11.13 -5.50
CA GLY A 54 4.05 -12.58 -5.53
C GLY A 54 2.71 -13.03 -4.96
N TYR A 55 2.75 -14.02 -4.05
CA TYR A 55 1.58 -14.52 -3.32
C TYR A 55 0.73 -13.36 -2.74
N LYS A 56 -0.59 -13.43 -2.96
CA LYS A 56 -1.56 -12.37 -2.60
C LYS A 56 -1.21 -10.97 -3.14
N GLY A 57 -0.54 -10.87 -4.29
CA GLY A 57 -0.20 -9.58 -4.91
C GLY A 57 -1.40 -8.68 -5.23
N TYR A 58 -2.62 -9.21 -5.30
CA TYR A 58 -3.84 -8.42 -5.46
C TYR A 58 -4.07 -7.44 -4.28
N VAL A 59 -3.70 -7.82 -3.05
CA VAL A 59 -3.82 -6.95 -1.87
C VAL A 59 -2.95 -5.70 -2.02
N ILE A 60 -1.74 -5.85 -2.57
CA ILE A 60 -0.85 -4.72 -2.89
C ILE A 60 -1.52 -3.82 -3.93
N LYS A 61 -2.08 -4.41 -5.00
CA LYS A 61 -2.74 -3.65 -6.06
C LYS A 61 -3.95 -2.87 -5.53
N GLU A 62 -4.81 -3.49 -4.74
CA GLU A 62 -6.01 -2.86 -4.17
C GLU A 62 -5.67 -1.68 -3.26
N TYR A 63 -4.69 -1.85 -2.37
CA TYR A 63 -4.24 -0.77 -1.48
C TYR A 63 -3.75 0.44 -2.28
N PHE A 64 -2.90 0.21 -3.30
CA PHE A 64 -2.34 1.33 -4.07
C PHE A 64 -3.30 1.90 -5.12
N ALA A 65 -4.28 1.12 -5.61
CA ALA A 65 -5.35 1.62 -6.47
C ALA A 65 -6.28 2.58 -5.70
N ASN A 66 -6.50 2.32 -4.41
CA ASN A 66 -7.30 3.16 -3.51
C ASN A 66 -6.43 4.07 -2.63
N TYR A 67 -5.17 4.28 -2.99
CA TYR A 67 -4.19 4.97 -2.14
C TYR A 67 -4.67 6.35 -1.70
N PHE A 68 -5.22 7.14 -2.62
CA PHE A 68 -5.74 8.46 -2.30
C PHE A 68 -6.85 8.40 -1.25
N LEU A 69 -7.81 7.49 -1.39
CA LEU A 69 -8.89 7.34 -0.42
C LEU A 69 -8.40 6.86 0.95
N HIS A 70 -7.35 6.02 1.00
CA HIS A 70 -6.75 5.59 2.25
C HIS A 70 -5.95 6.69 2.97
N MET A 71 -5.55 7.72 2.23
CA MET A 71 -4.60 8.74 2.69
C MET A 71 -5.23 10.12 2.88
N SER A 72 -6.50 10.25 2.50
CA SER A 72 -7.26 11.48 2.51
C SER A 72 -8.47 11.36 3.41
N ASP A 73 -8.86 12.48 4.01
CA ASP A 73 -10.19 12.60 4.60
C ASP A 73 -11.21 12.76 3.48
N VAL A 74 -12.39 12.16 3.65
CA VAL A 74 -13.44 12.17 2.62
C VAL A 74 -14.76 12.59 3.22
N THR A 75 -15.47 13.50 2.55
CA THR A 75 -16.84 13.89 2.89
C THR A 75 -17.81 13.33 1.86
N PHE A 76 -18.92 12.76 2.34
CA PHE A 76 -19.98 12.20 1.50
C PHE A 76 -21.27 13.02 1.68
N ASP A 77 -21.82 13.49 0.57
CA ASP A 77 -23.16 14.04 0.49
C ASP A 77 -24.07 12.99 -0.18
N MET A 78 -24.81 12.27 0.64
CA MET A 78 -25.73 11.21 0.19
C MET A 78 -26.99 11.75 -0.47
N ALA A 79 -27.38 13.01 -0.18
CA ALA A 79 -28.55 13.61 -0.79
C ALA A 79 -28.28 13.96 -2.27
N ASN A 80 -27.04 14.37 -2.57
CA ASN A 80 -26.62 14.75 -3.92
C ASN A 80 -25.71 13.71 -4.60
N ASN A 81 -25.42 12.58 -3.95
CA ASN A 81 -24.48 11.56 -4.42
C ASN A 81 -23.09 12.14 -4.78
N ARG A 82 -22.54 13.01 -3.91
CA ARG A 82 -21.22 13.65 -4.11
C ARG A 82 -20.21 13.14 -3.10
N MET A 83 -18.95 13.03 -3.54
CA MET A 83 -17.80 12.72 -2.72
C MET A 83 -16.75 13.81 -2.90
N GLU A 84 -16.26 14.37 -1.81
CA GLU A 84 -15.18 15.35 -1.80
C GLU A 84 -13.99 14.79 -1.01
N VAL A 85 -12.79 14.88 -1.60
CA VAL A 85 -11.54 14.35 -1.06
C VAL A 85 -10.68 15.51 -0.59
N HIS A 86 -10.26 15.47 0.68
CA HIS A 86 -9.42 16.47 1.31
C HIS A 86 -7.95 16.00 1.33
N HIS A 87 -7.02 16.92 1.14
CA HIS A 87 -5.57 16.64 1.06
C HIS A 87 -4.83 16.94 2.35
#